data_AF-A0A0G4FDI1-F1
#
_entry.id   AF-A0A0G4FDI1-F1
#
_cell.length_a   1.000
_cell.length_b   1.000
_cell.length_c   1.000
_cell.angle_alpha   90.00
_cell.angle_beta   90.00
_cell.angle_gamma   90.00
#
_symmetry.space_group_name_H-M   'P 1'
#
loop_
_entity.id
_entity.type
_entity.pdbx_description
1 polymer ?
#
loop_
_entity_poly.entity_id
_entity_poly.type
_entity_poly.pdbx_seq_one_letter_code
_entity_poly.pdbx_strand_id
1 'polypeptide(L)'
;MSTSGAQRSEQAGSTAASSTATPRTGEPADGGRLPFTYKKMRGYKVRLNASAAYPTERRCAMYGKAPLAVSLGYCKGCYLISYCSRECQSRHWRTAHKEVCKEAKRMADLYGNTNPVKYAYGMMSEDEFYELQRRREAQIISEVARLPYPRVSFQVEMVRSSFMAIRLAVTMPPGAPISKPPAVEGARVFTGPHGVRVVHFFFRLARIAMHDPPAVDESLRSRYACVVSVLSRAIDDFVSKSVAMNPSLARRRAGAVAFDPFILARGSQNFFFWSNKAVPISFAGNTYLFTQRTLIHDLTFLHKPSAPELSADAVVEACWELFGVRPDVGRATAEPTYNRSQYICRNAWLANIAQCMEQYPLLRTRVDDLCRQEAGKSRLSLSTVSKRVMEMALEYTDIFRQHLLENLHSIGSNTLGGVSLATALNVSEQQIREARDELQALNLHYWPYHQVVRELLSQPPPEYYAPSDGRRLTLADGKKVSELEVMLSTQGLI
;
A
#
# COMPACT_ATOMS: atom_id res chain seq x y z
N MET A 1 24.17 72.24 -10.84
CA MET A 1 24.86 71.35 -9.88
C MET A 1 23.92 71.13 -8.71
N SER A 2 23.15 70.04 -8.76
CA SER A 2 22.21 69.66 -7.70
C SER A 2 22.32 68.16 -7.52
N THR A 3 22.95 67.73 -6.43
CA THR A 3 23.17 66.32 -6.09
C THR A 3 21.97 65.79 -5.30
N SER A 4 21.26 64.83 -5.87
CA SER A 4 20.23 64.04 -5.19
C SER A 4 20.89 62.92 -4.38
N GLY A 5 20.66 62.94 -3.06
CA GLY A 5 21.03 61.85 -2.16
C GLY A 5 19.97 60.76 -2.18
N ALA A 6 20.35 59.56 -2.60
CA ALA A 6 19.52 58.36 -2.50
C ALA A 6 19.78 57.67 -1.16
N GLN A 7 18.77 57.66 -0.28
CA GLN A 7 18.75 56.84 0.93
C GLN A 7 18.59 55.36 0.57
N ARG A 8 19.59 54.56 0.93
CA ARG A 8 19.56 53.10 0.91
C ARG A 8 18.81 52.63 2.16
N SER A 9 17.66 51.98 1.98
CA SER A 9 16.97 51.26 3.04
C SER A 9 17.63 49.90 3.27
N GLU A 10 18.14 49.70 4.48
CA GLU A 10 18.64 48.42 4.96
C GLU A 10 17.47 47.46 5.15
N GLN A 11 17.42 46.41 4.33
CA GLN A 11 16.50 45.29 4.51
C GLN A 11 17.10 44.31 5.52
N ALA A 12 16.38 44.11 6.63
CA ALA A 12 16.71 43.14 7.66
C ALA A 12 16.81 41.72 7.08
N GLY A 13 17.95 41.08 7.31
CA GLY A 13 18.23 39.71 6.90
C GLY A 13 17.27 38.71 7.55
N SER A 14 16.53 37.99 6.71
CA SER A 14 15.74 36.82 7.07
C SER A 14 16.67 35.65 7.42
N THR A 15 16.86 35.39 8.72
CA THR A 15 17.50 34.18 9.21
C THR A 15 16.56 32.99 9.04
N ALA A 16 16.70 32.27 7.92
CA ALA A 16 16.14 30.93 7.76
C ALA A 16 16.85 29.98 8.74
N ALA A 17 16.25 29.79 9.92
CA ALA A 17 16.68 28.77 10.86
C ALA A 17 16.46 27.37 10.23
N SER A 18 17.55 26.73 9.84
CA SER A 18 17.57 25.34 9.39
C SER A 18 17.30 24.43 10.59
N SER A 19 16.03 24.11 10.82
CA SER A 19 15.57 23.15 11.83
C SER A 19 15.86 21.71 11.37
N THR A 20 17.14 21.32 11.42
CA THR A 20 17.60 19.93 11.25
C THR A 20 17.90 19.24 12.59
N ALA A 21 17.18 19.63 13.64
CA ALA A 21 17.16 18.87 14.88
C ALA A 21 16.26 17.64 14.68
N THR A 22 16.85 16.53 14.25
CA THR A 22 16.34 15.23 14.70
C THR A 22 16.34 15.25 16.23
N PRO A 23 15.28 14.79 16.92
CA PRO A 23 15.28 14.77 18.37
C PRO A 23 16.43 13.89 18.82
N ARG A 24 17.46 14.49 19.44
CA ARG A 24 18.38 13.75 20.30
C ARG A 24 17.52 13.09 21.38
N THR A 25 17.82 11.84 21.69
CA THR A 25 17.20 10.98 22.72
C THR A 25 17.38 11.50 24.16
N GLY A 26 17.51 12.82 24.36
CA GLY A 26 17.27 13.43 25.65
C GLY A 26 15.76 13.50 25.84
N GLU A 27 15.24 12.83 26.86
CA GLU A 27 13.85 13.01 27.28
C GLU A 27 13.58 14.51 27.41
N PRO A 28 12.59 15.08 26.70
CA PRO A 28 12.20 16.46 26.92
C PRO A 28 11.64 16.54 28.35
N ALA A 29 12.41 17.18 29.23
CA ALA A 29 12.14 17.30 30.66
C ALA A 29 10.87 18.10 31.01
N ASP A 30 10.06 18.51 30.03
CA ASP A 30 8.86 19.29 30.28
C ASP A 30 7.79 19.06 29.20
N GLY A 31 6.80 18.22 29.52
CA GLY A 31 5.42 18.29 29.00
C GLY A 31 5.15 18.22 27.49
N GLY A 32 6.14 18.06 26.60
CA GLY A 32 6.01 17.72 25.17
C GLY A 32 4.94 18.50 24.38
N ARG A 33 4.64 19.77 24.73
CA ARG A 33 3.56 20.53 24.11
C ARG A 33 3.99 21.04 22.73
N LEU A 34 3.24 20.70 21.69
CA LEU A 34 3.51 21.15 20.32
C LEU A 34 3.02 22.60 20.11
N PRO A 35 3.72 23.41 19.28
CA PRO A 35 3.43 24.83 19.12
C PRO A 35 2.24 25.13 18.19
N PHE A 36 1.49 24.11 17.75
CA PHE A 36 0.35 24.27 16.85
C PHE A 36 -0.90 23.54 17.36
N THR A 37 -2.06 24.03 16.95
CA THR A 37 -3.38 23.47 17.27
C THR A 37 -3.74 22.34 16.31
N TYR A 38 -4.75 21.54 16.65
CA TYR A 38 -5.23 20.45 15.80
C TYR A 38 -5.65 20.95 14.41
N LYS A 39 -6.37 22.07 14.34
CA LYS A 39 -6.76 22.71 13.07
C LYS A 39 -5.56 23.13 12.23
N LYS A 40 -4.45 23.53 12.87
CA LYS A 40 -3.20 23.91 12.19
C LYS A 40 -2.35 22.70 11.81
N MET A 41 -2.61 21.51 12.35
CA MET A 41 -1.79 20.32 12.13
C MET A 41 -1.88 19.81 10.69
N ARG A 42 -3.09 19.79 10.09
CA ARG A 42 -3.30 19.22 8.76
C ARG A 42 -2.45 19.94 7.70
N GLY A 43 -1.55 19.22 7.04
CA GLY A 43 -0.62 19.76 6.05
C GLY A 43 0.27 20.88 6.59
N TYR A 44 0.58 20.90 7.89
CA TYR A 44 1.43 21.93 8.50
C TYR A 44 2.81 22.01 7.82
N LYS A 45 3.53 20.89 7.74
CA LYS A 45 4.86 20.83 7.10
C LYS A 45 4.79 21.08 5.61
N VAL A 46 3.71 20.62 4.96
CA VAL A 46 3.44 20.88 3.54
C VAL A 46 3.42 22.38 3.25
N ARG A 47 2.78 23.17 4.12
CA ARG A 47 2.68 24.64 3.95
C ARG A 47 4.00 25.36 4.18
N LEU A 48 4.82 24.91 5.14
CA LEU A 48 6.11 25.53 5.44
C LEU A 48 7.14 25.34 4.31
N ASN A 49 7.09 24.21 3.62
CA ASN A 49 8.11 23.83 2.65
C ASN A 49 7.77 24.14 1.19
N ALA A 50 6.67 24.85 0.92
CA ALA A 50 6.16 25.10 -0.44
C ALA A 50 7.16 25.77 -1.40
N SER A 51 8.19 26.46 -0.88
CA SER A 51 9.20 27.17 -1.66
C SER A 51 10.59 26.51 -1.67
N ALA A 52 10.82 25.42 -0.94
CA ALA A 52 12.16 24.84 -0.82
C ALA A 52 12.53 23.98 -2.05
N ALA A 53 13.50 24.42 -2.83
CA ALA A 53 14.11 23.61 -3.88
C ALA A 53 14.97 22.48 -3.27
N TYR A 54 14.38 21.30 -3.06
CA TYR A 54 15.14 20.04 -3.03
C TYR A 54 15.55 19.70 -4.47
N PRO A 55 16.80 19.27 -4.73
CA PRO A 55 17.43 18.16 -4.02
C PRO A 55 18.30 18.61 -2.85
N THR A 56 18.21 17.86 -1.75
CA THR A 56 19.27 17.83 -0.75
C THR A 56 20.55 17.42 -1.43
N GLU A 57 21.58 18.24 -1.26
CA GLU A 57 22.95 17.80 -1.47
C GLU A 57 23.13 16.41 -0.86
N ARG A 58 23.86 15.56 -1.58
CA ARG A 58 24.16 14.21 -1.10
C ARG A 58 24.79 14.32 0.29
N ARG A 59 24.40 13.44 1.22
CA ARG A 59 24.90 13.42 2.60
C ARG A 59 25.69 12.15 2.85
N CYS A 60 26.69 12.23 3.73
CA CYS A 60 27.36 11.03 4.23
C CYS A 60 26.41 10.29 5.19
N ALA A 61 26.09 9.03 4.92
CA ALA A 61 25.20 8.24 5.76
C ALA A 61 25.71 8.03 7.20
N MET A 62 27.02 8.16 7.43
CA MET A 62 27.61 8.06 8.78
C MET A 62 27.42 9.33 9.61
N TYR A 63 27.45 10.52 8.99
CA TYR A 63 27.45 11.80 9.70
C TYR A 63 26.23 12.69 9.45
N GLY A 64 25.40 12.36 8.45
CA GLY A 64 24.22 13.14 8.06
C GLY A 64 24.52 14.51 7.43
N LYS A 65 25.79 14.83 7.15
CA LYS A 65 26.22 16.11 6.58
C LYS A 65 26.63 15.95 5.12
N ALA A 66 26.34 16.98 4.31
CA ALA A 66 26.93 17.14 2.99
C ALA A 66 28.39 17.61 3.18
N PRO A 67 29.40 16.92 2.61
CA PRO A 67 30.77 17.38 2.70
C PRO A 67 30.94 18.60 1.78
N LEU A 68 31.65 19.62 2.28
CA LEU A 68 32.11 20.72 1.44
C LEU A 68 33.16 20.16 0.47
N ALA A 69 32.86 20.15 -0.83
CA ALA A 69 33.78 19.87 -1.93
C ALA A 69 34.34 18.43 -2.10
N VAL A 70 33.81 17.40 -1.43
CA VAL A 70 34.22 16.00 -1.66
C VAL A 70 33.14 15.23 -2.43
N SER A 71 33.55 14.52 -3.50
CA SER A 71 32.65 13.61 -4.20
C SER A 71 32.26 12.44 -3.29
N LEU A 72 30.96 12.29 -3.04
CA LEU A 72 30.46 11.21 -2.19
C LEU A 72 30.41 9.88 -2.96
N GLY A 73 31.08 8.85 -2.42
CA GLY A 73 31.09 7.50 -2.97
C GLY A 73 29.89 6.67 -2.52
N TYR A 74 29.25 5.95 -3.45
CA TYR A 74 28.12 5.08 -3.12
C TYR A 74 28.54 3.75 -2.51
N CYS A 75 27.66 3.18 -1.68
CA CYS A 75 27.77 1.77 -1.33
C CYS A 75 27.73 0.90 -2.61
N LYS A 76 28.80 0.15 -2.89
CA LYS A 76 28.87 -0.75 -4.06
C LYS A 76 27.86 -1.90 -4.03
N GLY A 77 27.30 -2.20 -2.86
CA GLY A 77 26.27 -3.22 -2.69
C GLY A 77 24.92 -2.73 -3.21
N CYS A 78 24.32 -1.77 -2.50
CA CYS A 78 22.96 -1.31 -2.76
C CYS A 78 22.84 -0.05 -3.63
N TYR A 79 23.89 0.77 -3.75
CA TYR A 79 23.86 2.08 -4.41
C TYR A 79 22.84 3.10 -3.84
N LEU A 80 22.27 2.84 -2.66
CA LEU A 80 21.23 3.70 -2.05
C LEU A 80 21.79 4.80 -1.16
N ILE A 81 22.96 4.60 -0.57
CA ILE A 81 23.58 5.55 0.35
C ILE A 81 25.00 5.90 -0.06
N SER A 82 25.44 7.07 0.38
CA SER A 82 26.71 7.66 0.01
C SER A 82 27.59 8.02 1.21
N TYR A 83 28.90 8.05 1.01
CA TYR A 83 29.90 8.26 2.06
C TYR A 83 30.99 9.23 1.61
N CYS A 84 31.50 10.05 2.54
CA CYS A 84 32.62 10.95 2.28
C CYS A 84 33.98 10.25 2.30
N SER A 85 34.07 9.06 2.88
CA SER A 85 35.30 8.26 2.91
C SER A 85 34.99 6.77 3.04
N ARG A 86 35.99 5.95 2.70
CA ARG A 86 35.95 4.49 2.90
C ARG A 86 35.88 4.11 4.38
N GLU A 87 36.42 4.94 5.25
CA GLU A 87 36.35 4.76 6.71
C GLU A 87 34.90 4.90 7.20
N CYS A 88 34.20 5.97 6.78
CA CYS A 88 32.78 6.16 7.09
C CYS A 88 31.92 5.01 6.59
N GLN A 89 32.19 4.53 5.38
CA GLN A 89 31.52 3.35 4.84
C GLN A 89 31.79 2.11 5.70
N SER A 90 33.05 1.85 6.06
CA SER A 90 33.43 0.67 6.84
C SER A 90 32.83 0.70 8.25
N ARG A 91 32.78 1.87 8.88
CA ARG A 91 32.16 2.06 10.19
C ARG A 91 30.65 1.84 10.12
N HIS A 92 29.96 2.54 9.22
CA HIS A 92 28.51 2.39 9.05
C HIS A 92 28.11 0.96 8.65
N TRP A 93 28.95 0.29 7.83
CA TRP A 93 28.77 -1.10 7.45
C TRP A 93 28.67 -2.01 8.67
N ARG A 94 29.64 -1.91 9.60
CA ARG A 94 29.69 -2.74 10.81
C ARG A 94 28.57 -2.43 11.80
N THR A 95 28.14 -1.17 11.89
CA THR A 95 27.18 -0.76 12.93
C THR A 95 25.73 -0.95 12.54
N ALA A 96 25.36 -0.76 11.26
CA ALA A 96 23.95 -0.75 10.86
C ALA A 96 23.68 -1.20 9.42
N HIS A 97 24.57 -0.89 8.47
CA HIS A 97 24.23 -1.05 7.06
C HIS A 97 24.26 -2.49 6.56
N LYS A 98 25.11 -3.36 7.12
CA LYS A 98 25.30 -4.75 6.64
C LYS A 98 23.98 -5.52 6.53
N GLU A 99 23.17 -5.50 7.59
CA GLU A 99 21.92 -6.25 7.68
C GLU A 99 20.86 -5.75 6.69
N VAL A 100 20.83 -4.44 6.44
CA VAL A 100 19.82 -3.82 5.57
C VAL A 100 20.27 -3.70 4.11
N CYS A 101 21.57 -3.83 3.80
CA CYS A 101 22.10 -3.55 2.46
C CYS A 101 21.50 -4.46 1.39
N LYS A 102 21.50 -5.78 1.63
CA LYS A 102 21.00 -6.78 0.66
C LYS A 102 19.50 -6.61 0.42
N GLU A 103 18.76 -6.45 1.51
CA GLU A 103 17.31 -6.33 1.47
C GLU A 103 16.86 -5.00 0.85
N ALA A 104 17.49 -3.88 1.22
CA ALA A 104 17.20 -2.58 0.62
C ALA A 104 17.50 -2.57 -0.88
N LYS A 105 18.62 -3.17 -1.32
CA LYS A 105 18.90 -3.35 -2.76
C LYS A 105 17.78 -4.11 -3.44
N ARG A 106 17.40 -5.27 -2.88
CA ARG A 106 16.35 -6.13 -3.42
C ARG A 106 15.01 -5.39 -3.54
N MET A 107 14.68 -4.52 -2.57
CA MET A 107 13.47 -3.70 -2.62
C MET A 107 13.59 -2.60 -3.69
N ALA A 108 14.73 -1.92 -3.78
CA ALA A 108 14.95 -0.90 -4.81
C ALA A 108 14.86 -1.48 -6.22
N ASP A 109 15.47 -2.65 -6.45
CA ASP A 109 15.40 -3.36 -7.73
C ASP A 109 13.97 -3.83 -8.05
N LEU A 110 13.18 -4.19 -7.05
CA LEU A 110 11.79 -4.62 -7.23
C LEU A 110 10.87 -3.47 -7.62
N TYR A 111 11.08 -2.28 -7.05
CA TYR A 111 10.14 -1.17 -7.21
C TYR A 111 10.58 -0.10 -8.19
N GLY A 112 11.88 -0.05 -8.53
CA GLY A 112 12.44 0.95 -9.44
C GLY A 112 12.41 2.38 -8.90
N ASN A 113 12.01 2.60 -7.64
CA ASN A 113 12.07 3.89 -6.96
C ASN A 113 12.84 3.73 -5.65
N THR A 114 13.96 4.43 -5.53
CA THR A 114 14.87 4.30 -4.40
C THR A 114 14.44 5.09 -3.17
N ASN A 115 13.64 6.16 -3.32
CA ASN A 115 13.33 7.07 -2.20
C ASN A 115 12.47 6.41 -1.10
N PRO A 116 11.38 5.68 -1.42
CA PRO A 116 10.60 4.95 -0.43
C PRO A 116 11.43 3.92 0.33
N VAL A 117 12.36 3.25 -0.37
CA VAL A 117 13.28 2.29 0.24
C VAL A 117 14.26 3.01 1.17
N LYS A 118 14.89 4.10 0.73
CA LYS A 118 15.78 4.89 1.60
C LYS A 118 15.05 5.34 2.86
N TYR A 119 13.81 5.82 2.75
CA TYR A 119 13.02 6.24 3.91
C TYR A 119 12.67 5.07 4.84
N ALA A 120 12.16 3.95 4.31
CA ALA A 120 11.79 2.77 5.10
C ALA A 120 12.97 2.11 5.85
N TYR A 121 14.20 2.36 5.38
CA TYR A 121 15.44 1.89 6.01
C TYR A 121 16.22 3.00 6.75
N GLY A 122 15.61 4.17 6.99
CA GLY A 122 16.23 5.26 7.77
C GLY A 122 17.43 5.93 7.09
N MET A 123 17.55 5.80 5.78
CA MET A 123 18.61 6.37 4.94
C MET A 123 18.25 7.74 4.35
N MET A 124 17.02 8.21 4.57
CA MET A 124 16.48 9.49 4.10
C MET A 124 15.63 10.09 5.21
N SER A 125 15.70 11.41 5.38
CA SER A 125 14.90 12.10 6.39
C SER A 125 13.41 12.10 6.02
N GLU A 126 12.54 12.19 7.03
CA GLU A 126 11.09 12.22 6.84
C GLU A 126 10.65 13.38 5.92
N ASP A 127 11.16 14.59 6.18
CA ASP A 127 10.74 15.79 5.45
C ASP A 127 11.20 15.76 3.98
N GLU A 128 12.43 15.32 3.75
CA GLU A 128 12.96 15.07 2.40
C GLU A 128 12.10 14.05 1.65
N PHE A 129 11.76 12.92 2.31
CA PHE A 129 10.99 11.87 1.70
C PHE A 129 9.60 12.34 1.28
N TYR A 130 8.83 12.94 2.21
CA TYR A 130 7.45 13.31 1.93
C TYR A 130 7.34 14.47 0.93
N GLU A 131 8.34 15.34 0.85
CA GLU A 131 8.41 16.33 -0.23
C GLU A 131 8.60 15.67 -1.61
N LEU A 132 9.56 14.75 -1.74
CA LEU A 132 9.77 14.00 -2.98
C LEU A 132 8.55 13.15 -3.35
N GLN A 133 7.89 12.54 -2.36
CA GLN A 133 6.65 11.79 -2.56
C GLN A 133 5.54 12.69 -3.11
N ARG A 134 5.28 13.87 -2.52
CA ARG A 134 4.24 14.79 -3.01
C ARG A 134 4.48 15.25 -4.44
N ARG A 135 5.73 15.56 -4.80
CA ARG A 135 6.11 15.93 -6.18
C ARG A 135 5.82 14.78 -7.14
N ARG A 136 6.21 13.56 -6.76
CA ARG A 136 5.95 12.36 -7.56
C ARG A 136 4.46 12.07 -7.69
N GLU A 137 3.68 12.16 -6.61
CA GLU A 137 2.22 12.02 -6.63
C GLU A 137 1.58 13.02 -7.60
N ALA A 138 2.00 14.28 -7.57
CA ALA A 138 1.50 15.30 -8.48
C ALA A 138 1.85 15.01 -9.96
N GLN A 139 3.07 14.52 -10.23
CA GLN A 139 3.47 14.09 -11.57
C GLN A 139 2.63 12.90 -12.07
N ILE A 140 2.43 11.88 -11.22
CA ILE A 140 1.59 10.71 -11.54
C ILE A 140 0.16 11.16 -11.84
N ILE A 141 -0.44 11.97 -10.97
CA ILE A 141 -1.80 12.47 -11.16
C ILE A 141 -1.91 13.26 -12.46
N SER A 142 -0.92 14.12 -12.77
CA SER A 142 -0.90 14.89 -14.02
C SER A 142 -0.77 14.01 -15.25
N GLU A 143 0.08 12.98 -15.21
CA GLU A 143 0.22 11.99 -16.29
C GLU A 143 -1.11 11.26 -16.51
N VAL A 144 -1.72 10.72 -15.45
CA VAL A 144 -2.96 9.95 -15.54
C VAL A 144 -4.15 10.80 -15.97
N ALA A 145 -4.26 12.04 -15.51
CA ALA A 145 -5.34 12.94 -15.90
C ALA A 145 -5.35 13.29 -17.40
N ARG A 146 -4.21 13.11 -18.10
CA ARG A 146 -4.08 13.33 -19.54
C ARG A 146 -4.38 12.09 -20.37
N LEU A 147 -4.44 10.91 -19.77
CA LEU A 147 -4.66 9.66 -20.49
C LEU A 147 -6.11 9.55 -20.98
N PRO A 148 -6.34 9.00 -22.19
CA PRO A 148 -7.69 8.76 -22.68
C PRO A 148 -8.28 7.48 -22.06
N TYR A 149 -9.32 7.63 -21.22
CA TYR A 149 -10.08 6.50 -20.65
C TYR A 149 -9.26 5.55 -19.75
N PRO A 150 -8.46 6.05 -18.79
CA PRO A 150 -7.69 5.18 -17.91
C PRO A 150 -8.64 4.42 -16.98
N ARG A 151 -8.39 3.11 -16.84
CA ARG A 151 -8.90 2.34 -15.70
C ARG A 151 -7.89 2.37 -14.58
N VAL A 152 -8.28 2.89 -13.42
CA VAL A 152 -7.40 3.05 -12.26
C VAL A 152 -7.76 2.04 -11.18
N SER A 153 -6.76 1.36 -10.64
CA SER A 153 -6.90 0.53 -9.45
C SER A 153 -5.81 0.84 -8.43
N PHE A 154 -6.18 0.71 -7.16
CA PHE A 154 -5.28 0.88 -6.03
C PHE A 154 -4.89 -0.49 -5.49
N GLN A 155 -3.65 -0.61 -5.04
CA GLN A 155 -3.16 -1.80 -4.36
C GLN A 155 -2.46 -1.38 -3.08
N VAL A 156 -2.61 -2.17 -2.04
CA VAL A 156 -1.92 -1.96 -0.77
C VAL A 156 -1.01 -3.14 -0.46
N GLU A 157 0.21 -2.83 -0.05
CA GLU A 157 1.17 -3.80 0.45
C GLU A 157 1.86 -3.23 1.68
N MET A 158 2.25 -4.11 2.59
CA MET A 158 3.12 -3.75 3.69
C MET A 158 4.58 -3.75 3.25
N VAL A 159 5.28 -2.68 3.55
CA VAL A 159 6.73 -2.59 3.45
C VAL A 159 7.28 -2.62 4.86
N ARG A 160 7.82 -3.78 5.24
CA ARG A 160 8.04 -4.14 6.65
C ARG A 160 6.71 -4.13 7.42
N SER A 161 6.76 -4.34 8.72
CA SER A 161 5.57 -4.34 9.60
C SER A 161 5.00 -2.94 9.90
N SER A 162 5.72 -1.88 9.54
CA SER A 162 5.46 -0.50 9.98
C SER A 162 5.14 0.48 8.86
N PHE A 163 5.27 0.10 7.57
CA PHE A 163 4.92 0.98 6.45
C PHE A 163 3.89 0.33 5.53
N MET A 164 2.96 1.12 5.02
CA MET A 164 2.04 0.75 3.96
C MET A 164 2.43 1.49 2.68
N ALA A 165 2.64 0.73 1.61
CA ALA A 165 2.75 1.25 0.27
C ALA A 165 1.42 1.10 -0.49
N ILE A 166 0.97 2.21 -1.05
CA ILE A 166 -0.14 2.28 -1.99
C ILE A 166 0.47 2.32 -3.39
N ARG A 167 0.10 1.35 -4.22
CA ARG A 167 0.42 1.31 -5.65
C ARG A 167 -0.77 1.81 -6.44
N LEU A 168 -0.49 2.57 -7.49
CA LEU A 168 -1.49 2.98 -8.48
C LEU A 168 -1.23 2.19 -9.76
N ALA A 169 -2.21 1.42 -10.21
CA ALA A 169 -2.16 0.74 -11.50
C ALA A 169 -3.16 1.40 -12.46
N VAL A 170 -2.66 1.75 -13.64
CA VAL A 170 -3.42 2.43 -14.70
C VAL A 170 -3.44 1.51 -15.90
N THR A 171 -4.62 1.05 -16.28
CA THR A 171 -4.82 0.15 -17.42
C THR A 171 -5.48 0.93 -18.55
N MET A 172 -4.86 0.86 -19.73
CA MET A 172 -5.32 1.47 -20.96
C MET A 172 -5.83 0.39 -21.90
N PRO A 173 -6.87 0.67 -22.71
CA PRO A 173 -7.36 -0.29 -23.69
C PRO A 173 -6.28 -0.66 -24.72
N PRO A 174 -6.38 -1.84 -25.36
CA PRO A 174 -5.51 -2.20 -26.48
C PRO A 174 -5.44 -1.10 -27.54
N GLY A 175 -4.23 -0.82 -28.04
CA GLY A 175 -4.01 0.21 -29.07
C GLY A 175 -3.90 1.66 -28.55
N ALA A 176 -4.09 1.90 -27.24
CA ALA A 176 -3.89 3.24 -26.68
C ALA A 176 -2.42 3.70 -26.86
N PRO A 177 -2.16 4.91 -27.37
CA PRO A 177 -0.82 5.44 -27.51
C PRO A 177 -0.23 5.68 -26.12
N ILE A 178 0.97 5.14 -25.88
CA ILE A 178 1.73 5.41 -24.66
C ILE A 178 3.04 6.03 -25.06
N SER A 179 3.27 7.25 -24.58
CA SER A 179 4.59 7.85 -24.57
C SER A 179 5.52 6.94 -23.77
N LYS A 180 6.43 6.24 -24.46
CA LYS A 180 7.46 5.42 -23.81
C LYS A 180 8.75 6.24 -23.69
N PRO A 181 9.42 6.21 -22.52
CA PRO A 181 8.97 5.67 -21.22
C PRO A 181 7.96 6.60 -20.51
N PRO A 182 7.23 6.11 -19.48
CA PRO A 182 6.48 7.00 -18.59
C PRO A 182 7.39 8.09 -18.03
N ALA A 183 6.86 9.30 -17.85
CA ALA A 183 7.68 10.42 -17.37
C ALA A 183 8.08 10.25 -15.90
N VAL A 184 7.29 9.49 -15.13
CA VAL A 184 7.53 9.28 -13.70
C VAL A 184 8.54 8.15 -13.44
N GLU A 185 9.61 8.50 -12.73
CA GLU A 185 10.63 7.54 -12.27
C GLU A 185 10.01 6.37 -11.47
N GLY A 186 10.48 5.16 -11.80
CA GLY A 186 10.06 3.90 -11.17
C GLY A 186 8.68 3.37 -11.62
N ALA A 187 8.01 4.02 -12.58
CA ALA A 187 6.84 3.43 -13.21
C ALA A 187 7.26 2.22 -14.07
N ARG A 188 6.47 1.13 -14.03
CA ARG A 188 6.68 -0.04 -14.91
C ARG A 188 5.54 -0.17 -15.89
N VAL A 189 5.88 -0.49 -17.13
CA VAL A 189 4.91 -0.73 -18.21
C VAL A 189 4.83 -2.21 -18.47
N PHE A 190 3.62 -2.76 -18.37
CA PHE A 190 3.31 -4.14 -18.71
C PHE A 190 2.40 -4.13 -19.93
N THR A 191 2.83 -4.77 -21.01
CA THR A 191 2.03 -4.93 -22.23
C THR A 191 1.49 -6.34 -22.28
N GLY A 192 0.19 -6.49 -22.51
CA GLY A 192 -0.46 -7.80 -22.61
C GLY A 192 -1.69 -7.78 -23.52
N PRO A 193 -2.40 -8.91 -23.63
CA PRO A 193 -3.59 -9.03 -24.49
C PRO A 193 -4.72 -8.08 -24.10
N HIS A 194 -4.76 -7.65 -22.83
CA HIS A 194 -5.78 -6.72 -22.30
C HIS A 194 -5.37 -5.24 -22.40
N GLY A 195 -4.32 -4.93 -23.17
CA GLY A 195 -3.82 -3.58 -23.35
C GLY A 195 -2.55 -3.32 -22.57
N VAL A 196 -2.36 -2.07 -22.16
CA VAL A 196 -1.14 -1.65 -21.48
C VAL A 196 -1.46 -1.21 -20.06
N ARG A 197 -0.70 -1.74 -19.11
CA ARG A 197 -0.82 -1.45 -17.70
C ARG A 197 0.43 -0.74 -17.22
N VAL A 198 0.29 0.49 -16.75
CA VAL A 198 1.35 1.25 -16.08
C VAL A 198 1.16 1.12 -14.58
N VAL A 199 2.20 0.67 -13.87
CA VAL A 199 2.17 0.53 -12.42
C VAL A 199 3.14 1.52 -11.80
N HIS A 200 2.61 2.44 -11.01
CA HIS A 200 3.39 3.35 -10.18
C HIS A 200 3.55 2.72 -8.80
N PHE A 201 4.65 2.01 -8.61
CA PHE A 201 5.05 1.50 -7.30
C PHE A 201 5.28 2.68 -6.36
N PHE A 202 4.75 2.60 -5.14
CA PHE A 202 4.77 3.70 -4.16
C PHE A 202 4.14 5.00 -4.67
N PHE A 203 2.92 4.94 -5.24
CA PHE A 203 2.14 6.16 -5.43
C PHE A 203 2.11 6.95 -4.12
N ARG A 204 1.88 6.25 -3.00
CA ARG A 204 2.07 6.79 -1.65
C ARG A 204 2.71 5.74 -0.75
N LEU A 205 3.68 6.10 0.06
CA LEU A 205 4.15 5.32 1.20
C LEU A 205 3.79 6.10 2.47
N ALA A 206 3.24 5.41 3.46
CA ALA A 206 2.98 5.96 4.77
C ALA A 206 3.53 5.02 5.83
N ARG A 207 4.08 5.58 6.90
CA ARG A 207 4.32 4.82 8.12
C ARG A 207 2.98 4.66 8.83
N ILE A 208 2.64 3.44 9.21
CA ILE A 208 1.37 3.09 9.88
C ILE A 208 1.58 2.56 11.30
N ALA A 209 2.83 2.43 11.73
CA ALA A 209 3.22 2.14 13.10
C ALA A 209 4.60 2.75 13.40
N MET A 210 4.82 3.22 14.62
CA MET A 210 6.09 3.81 15.06
C MET A 210 7.18 2.77 15.30
N HIS A 211 6.77 1.56 15.70
CA HIS A 211 7.64 0.41 15.88
C HIS A 211 7.15 -0.74 14.97
N ASP A 212 7.91 -1.83 14.91
CA ASP A 212 7.50 -3.05 14.21
C ASP A 212 6.61 -3.88 15.17
N PRO A 213 5.27 -3.84 15.05
CA PRO A 213 4.39 -4.50 16.01
C PRO A 213 4.30 -6.02 15.74
N PRO A 214 3.74 -6.80 16.69
CA PRO A 214 3.36 -8.18 16.46
C PRO A 214 2.41 -8.32 15.26
N ALA A 215 2.35 -9.53 14.68
CA ALA A 215 1.51 -9.78 13.51
C ALA A 215 0.01 -9.65 13.82
N VAL A 216 -0.46 -10.24 14.93
CA VAL A 216 -1.88 -10.31 15.30
C VAL A 216 -2.05 -10.03 16.80
N ASP A 217 -2.48 -8.82 17.13
CA ASP A 217 -2.80 -8.33 18.48
C ASP A 217 -3.67 -7.06 18.34
N GLU A 218 -3.89 -6.31 19.43
CA GLU A 218 -4.63 -5.04 19.39
C GLU A 218 -4.04 -4.00 18.42
N SER A 219 -2.74 -4.10 18.11
CA SER A 219 -2.08 -3.24 17.12
C SER A 219 -2.73 -3.36 15.74
N LEU A 220 -3.33 -4.51 15.42
CA LEU A 220 -3.95 -4.75 14.13
C LEU A 220 -5.16 -3.82 13.93
N ARG A 221 -5.93 -3.55 14.99
CA ARG A 221 -7.08 -2.63 14.95
C ARG A 221 -6.64 -1.18 14.73
N SER A 222 -5.64 -0.71 15.49
CA SER A 222 -5.09 0.66 15.31
C SER A 222 -4.44 0.82 13.93
N ARG A 223 -3.64 -0.15 13.49
CA ARG A 223 -3.05 -0.15 12.14
C ARG A 223 -4.10 -0.17 11.05
N TYR A 224 -5.17 -0.95 11.21
CA TYR A 224 -6.26 -0.98 10.25
C TYR A 224 -6.89 0.41 10.08
N ALA A 225 -7.26 1.06 11.19
CA ALA A 225 -7.81 2.41 11.15
C ALA A 225 -6.86 3.38 10.44
N CYS A 226 -5.56 3.32 10.76
CA CYS A 226 -4.52 4.11 10.10
C CYS A 226 -4.44 3.84 8.58
N VAL A 227 -4.47 2.56 8.17
CA VAL A 227 -4.45 2.17 6.75
C VAL A 227 -5.64 2.74 6.02
N VAL A 228 -6.86 2.60 6.56
CA VAL A 228 -8.08 3.16 5.96
C VAL A 228 -7.96 4.66 5.81
N SER A 229 -7.56 5.38 6.86
CA SER A 229 -7.45 6.85 6.79
C SER A 229 -6.46 7.30 5.71
N VAL A 230 -5.27 6.68 5.66
CA VAL A 230 -4.26 7.01 4.65
C VAL A 230 -4.73 6.68 3.24
N LEU A 231 -5.41 5.55 3.06
CA LEU A 231 -5.90 5.07 1.77
C LEU A 231 -7.09 5.89 1.26
N SER A 232 -8.07 6.17 2.12
CA SER A 232 -9.16 7.11 1.82
C SER A 232 -8.60 8.45 1.37
N ARG A 233 -7.61 8.98 2.10
CA ARG A 233 -6.98 10.27 1.76
C ARG A 233 -6.21 10.20 0.44
N ALA A 234 -5.52 9.10 0.15
CA ALA A 234 -4.78 8.90 -1.10
C ALA A 234 -5.70 8.88 -2.31
N ILE A 235 -6.83 8.17 -2.20
CA ILE A 235 -7.81 8.06 -3.27
C ILE A 235 -8.55 9.40 -3.44
N ASP A 236 -8.97 10.05 -2.35
CA ASP A 236 -9.54 11.41 -2.38
C ASP A 236 -8.60 12.40 -3.08
N ASP A 237 -7.34 12.48 -2.64
CA ASP A 237 -6.33 13.35 -3.26
C ASP A 237 -6.19 13.05 -4.76
N PHE A 238 -6.12 11.77 -5.13
CA PHE A 238 -6.00 11.34 -6.53
C PHE A 238 -7.20 11.79 -7.36
N VAL A 239 -8.42 11.48 -6.91
CA VAL A 239 -9.67 11.81 -7.62
C VAL A 239 -9.81 13.32 -7.73
N SER A 240 -9.76 14.03 -6.61
CA SER A 240 -9.96 15.47 -6.52
C SER A 240 -8.97 16.24 -7.40
N LYS A 241 -7.68 15.88 -7.36
CA LYS A 241 -6.65 16.53 -8.19
C LYS A 241 -6.75 16.13 -9.66
N SER A 242 -7.08 14.88 -9.98
CA SER A 242 -7.29 14.45 -11.37
C SER A 242 -8.44 15.22 -12.03
N VAL A 243 -9.56 15.38 -11.31
CA VAL A 243 -10.71 16.15 -11.81
C VAL A 243 -10.37 17.63 -11.95
N ALA A 244 -9.65 18.21 -10.98
CA ALA A 244 -9.21 19.60 -11.09
C ALA A 244 -8.30 19.85 -12.31
N MET A 245 -7.40 18.90 -12.62
CA MET A 245 -6.51 18.98 -13.78
C MET A 245 -7.22 18.74 -15.11
N ASN A 246 -8.27 17.92 -15.12
CA ASN A 246 -9.05 17.65 -16.31
C ASN A 246 -10.55 17.64 -15.98
N PRO A 247 -11.20 18.81 -15.95
CA PRO A 247 -12.63 18.92 -15.65
C PRO A 247 -13.53 18.17 -16.64
N SER A 248 -13.00 17.74 -17.80
CA SER A 248 -13.76 16.88 -18.71
C SER A 248 -13.96 15.46 -18.15
N LEU A 249 -13.10 14.99 -17.24
CA LEU A 249 -13.27 13.71 -16.54
C LEU A 249 -14.57 13.67 -15.73
N ALA A 250 -15.02 14.80 -15.18
CA ALA A 250 -16.29 14.91 -14.47
C ALA A 250 -17.51 15.07 -15.41
N ARG A 251 -17.31 15.40 -16.69
CA ARG A 251 -18.40 15.72 -17.65
C ARG A 251 -18.68 14.61 -18.66
N ARG A 252 -17.76 13.66 -18.87
CA ARG A 252 -17.89 12.63 -19.92
C ARG A 252 -18.86 11.51 -19.50
N ARG A 253 -20.01 11.44 -20.18
CA ARG A 253 -21.03 10.36 -20.06
C ARG A 253 -20.49 8.93 -20.28
N ALA A 254 -19.43 8.75 -21.05
CA ALA A 254 -18.90 7.44 -21.46
C ALA A 254 -17.37 7.35 -21.32
N GLY A 255 -16.75 8.20 -20.49
CA GLY A 255 -15.29 8.32 -20.50
C GLY A 255 -14.62 8.92 -19.27
N ALA A 256 -15.27 8.87 -18.12
CA ALA A 256 -14.62 9.15 -16.86
C ALA A 256 -13.52 8.11 -16.57
N VAL A 257 -12.59 8.47 -15.68
CA VAL A 257 -11.63 7.50 -15.12
C VAL A 257 -12.43 6.34 -14.53
N ALA A 258 -12.23 5.13 -15.06
CA ALA A 258 -12.93 3.96 -14.58
C ALA A 258 -12.18 3.44 -13.34
N PHE A 259 -12.74 3.67 -12.16
CA PHE A 259 -12.18 3.14 -10.94
C PHE A 259 -12.55 1.67 -10.76
N ASP A 260 -11.56 0.86 -10.43
CA ASP A 260 -11.81 -0.47 -9.93
C ASP A 260 -12.39 -0.35 -8.51
N PRO A 261 -13.58 -0.91 -8.22
CA PRO A 261 -14.15 -0.85 -6.87
C PRO A 261 -13.33 -1.65 -5.85
N PHE A 262 -12.37 -2.45 -6.33
CA PHE A 262 -11.48 -3.24 -5.50
C PHE A 262 -10.12 -2.59 -5.27
N ILE A 263 -9.70 -2.60 -4.01
CA ILE A 263 -8.32 -2.37 -3.58
C ILE A 263 -7.65 -3.73 -3.49
N LEU A 264 -6.63 -3.96 -4.31
CA LEU A 264 -5.88 -5.20 -4.24
C LEU A 264 -5.03 -5.21 -2.96
N ALA A 265 -5.41 -6.01 -1.98
CA ALA A 265 -4.60 -6.25 -0.80
C ALA A 265 -3.56 -7.34 -1.10
N ARG A 266 -2.31 -7.13 -0.67
CA ARG A 266 -1.24 -8.12 -0.80
C ARG A 266 -0.62 -8.51 0.54
N GLY A 267 -0.19 -9.76 0.64
CA GLY A 267 0.45 -10.34 1.81
C GLY A 267 -0.44 -10.28 3.06
N SER A 268 0.11 -9.85 4.20
CA SER A 268 -0.62 -9.81 5.47
C SER A 268 -1.81 -8.85 5.49
N GLN A 269 -2.04 -8.07 4.43
CA GLN A 269 -3.22 -7.19 4.32
C GLN A 269 -4.49 -7.94 3.91
N ASN A 270 -4.40 -9.23 3.63
CA ASN A 270 -5.57 -10.08 3.37
C ASN A 270 -6.57 -10.05 4.55
N PHE A 271 -6.14 -9.74 5.77
CA PHE A 271 -7.02 -9.56 6.94
C PHE A 271 -8.06 -8.46 6.74
N PHE A 272 -7.77 -7.43 5.93
CA PHE A 272 -8.74 -6.37 5.66
C PHE A 272 -9.91 -6.87 4.84
N PHE A 273 -9.65 -7.76 3.87
CA PHE A 273 -10.71 -8.46 3.16
C PHE A 273 -11.56 -9.25 4.14
N TRP A 274 -10.93 -10.09 4.97
CA TRP A 274 -11.61 -10.96 5.93
C TRP A 274 -12.45 -10.21 6.97
N SER A 275 -12.16 -8.94 7.24
CA SER A 275 -12.84 -8.15 8.27
C SER A 275 -14.12 -7.45 7.84
N ASN A 276 -14.59 -7.64 6.61
CA ASN A 276 -15.75 -6.95 6.01
C ASN A 276 -15.57 -5.43 5.97
N LYS A 277 -14.34 -4.95 6.07
CA LYS A 277 -14.13 -3.52 6.14
C LYS A 277 -13.94 -2.96 4.75
N ALA A 278 -14.49 -1.77 4.57
CA ALA A 278 -14.39 -1.01 3.36
C ALA A 278 -13.72 0.33 3.63
N VAL A 279 -13.31 0.98 2.56
CA VAL A 279 -12.66 2.28 2.57
C VAL A 279 -13.67 3.29 2.07
N PRO A 280 -14.40 3.97 2.98
CA PRO A 280 -15.31 5.03 2.60
C PRO A 280 -14.50 6.26 2.20
N ILE A 281 -14.98 6.94 1.16
CA ILE A 281 -14.40 8.18 0.66
C ILE A 281 -15.55 9.15 0.47
N SER A 282 -15.58 10.16 1.33
CA SER A 282 -16.49 11.28 1.19
C SER A 282 -15.78 12.43 0.50
N PHE A 283 -16.32 12.89 -0.62
CA PHE A 283 -15.76 14.04 -1.32
C PHE A 283 -16.29 15.33 -0.72
N ALA A 284 -15.45 16.03 0.04
CA ALA A 284 -15.84 17.25 0.72
C ALA A 284 -16.21 18.36 -0.29
N GLY A 285 -17.50 18.67 -0.40
CA GLY A 285 -18.00 19.89 -1.06
C GLY A 285 -18.01 19.89 -2.59
N ASN A 286 -17.50 18.84 -3.26
CA ASN A 286 -17.55 18.72 -4.71
C ASN A 286 -18.46 17.56 -5.10
N THR A 287 -19.65 17.89 -5.58
CA THR A 287 -20.56 16.92 -6.17
C THR A 287 -19.99 16.45 -7.51
N TYR A 288 -19.52 15.20 -7.58
CA TYR A 288 -19.07 14.60 -8.84
C TYR A 288 -20.23 13.84 -9.50
N LEU A 289 -20.57 14.20 -10.73
CA LEU A 289 -21.56 13.49 -11.55
C LEU A 289 -20.89 12.29 -12.21
N PHE A 290 -21.01 11.10 -11.61
CA PHE A 290 -20.47 9.85 -12.18
C PHE A 290 -21.50 9.09 -13.03
N THR A 291 -22.81 9.26 -12.79
CA THR A 291 -23.88 8.69 -13.63
C THR A 291 -25.05 9.68 -13.75
N GLN A 292 -25.90 9.52 -14.77
CA GLN A 292 -26.93 10.50 -15.17
C GLN A 292 -27.98 10.86 -14.09
N ARG A 293 -28.03 10.15 -12.95
CA ARG A 293 -29.12 10.30 -11.97
C ARG A 293 -28.70 10.26 -10.49
N THR A 294 -27.42 10.08 -10.18
CA THR A 294 -27.00 9.94 -8.77
C THR A 294 -25.77 10.78 -8.51
N LEU A 295 -25.94 11.80 -7.66
CA LEU A 295 -24.83 12.50 -7.05
C LEU A 295 -24.11 11.52 -6.14
N ILE A 296 -22.85 11.25 -6.43
CA ILE A 296 -22.07 10.35 -5.60
C ILE A 296 -21.28 11.18 -4.62
N HIS A 297 -21.79 11.25 -3.39
CA HIS A 297 -21.11 11.93 -2.28
C HIS A 297 -20.10 10.99 -1.60
N ASP A 298 -20.41 9.70 -1.59
CA ASP A 298 -19.63 8.68 -0.88
C ASP A 298 -19.29 7.51 -1.81
N LEU A 299 -18.00 7.14 -1.82
CA LEU A 299 -17.52 5.92 -2.46
C LEU A 299 -17.04 4.92 -1.45
N THR A 300 -17.47 3.68 -1.62
CA THR A 300 -16.96 2.56 -0.84
C THR A 300 -16.06 1.72 -1.71
N PHE A 301 -14.78 1.64 -1.35
CA PHE A 301 -13.83 0.71 -1.98
C PHE A 301 -13.65 -0.53 -1.10
N LEU A 302 -13.49 -1.69 -1.73
CA LEU A 302 -13.46 -2.96 -1.03
C LEU A 302 -12.12 -3.63 -1.20
N HIS A 303 -11.60 -4.19 -0.13
CA HIS A 303 -10.37 -4.98 -0.23
C HIS A 303 -10.67 -6.27 -0.99
N LYS A 304 -9.72 -6.69 -1.83
CA LYS A 304 -9.75 -8.01 -2.48
C LYS A 304 -8.32 -8.55 -2.52
N PRO A 305 -8.07 -9.78 -2.05
CA PRO A 305 -6.75 -10.38 -2.11
C PRO A 305 -6.36 -10.68 -3.55
N SER A 306 -5.06 -10.86 -3.77
CA SER A 306 -4.52 -11.35 -5.03
C SER A 306 -4.76 -12.85 -5.17
N ALA A 307 -5.32 -13.31 -6.29
CA ALA A 307 -5.57 -14.74 -6.53
C ALA A 307 -4.32 -15.65 -6.40
N PRO A 308 -3.12 -15.29 -6.88
CA PRO A 308 -1.90 -16.07 -6.62
C PRO A 308 -1.59 -16.21 -5.15
N GLU A 309 -1.70 -15.10 -4.41
CA GLU A 309 -1.35 -15.06 -3.00
C GLU A 309 -2.38 -15.84 -2.19
N LEU A 310 -3.66 -15.70 -2.51
CA LEU A 310 -4.71 -16.51 -1.89
C LEU A 310 -4.54 -18.00 -2.20
N SER A 311 -4.12 -18.35 -3.43
CA SER A 311 -3.85 -19.76 -3.78
C SER A 311 -2.65 -20.31 -3.01
N ALA A 312 -1.61 -19.49 -2.81
CA ALA A 312 -0.46 -19.87 -2.00
C ALA A 312 -0.84 -20.01 -0.51
N ASP A 313 -1.58 -19.03 0.03
CA ASP A 313 -2.10 -19.05 1.39
C ASP A 313 -2.97 -20.30 1.61
N ALA A 314 -3.83 -20.64 0.65
CA ALA A 314 -4.67 -21.84 0.71
C ALA A 314 -3.84 -23.12 0.84
N VAL A 315 -2.74 -23.26 0.08
CA VAL A 315 -1.84 -24.42 0.17
C VAL A 315 -1.08 -24.43 1.51
N VAL A 316 -0.60 -23.27 1.97
CA VAL A 316 0.10 -23.14 3.26
C VAL A 316 -0.81 -23.53 4.42
N GLU A 317 -2.03 -23.02 4.43
CA GLU A 317 -3.01 -23.27 5.48
C GLU A 317 -3.51 -24.73 5.41
N ALA A 318 -3.69 -25.31 4.20
CA ALA A 318 -3.95 -26.74 4.05
C ALA A 318 -2.83 -27.62 4.62
N CYS A 319 -1.56 -27.23 4.43
CA CYS A 319 -0.42 -27.95 5.02
C CYS A 319 -0.37 -27.80 6.54
N TRP A 320 -0.76 -26.64 7.07
CA TRP A 320 -0.84 -26.42 8.51
C TRP A 320 -1.90 -27.33 9.14
N GLU A 321 -3.10 -27.40 8.56
CA GLU A 321 -4.18 -28.25 9.07
C GLU A 321 -3.85 -29.74 8.96
N LEU A 322 -3.27 -30.19 7.83
CA LEU A 322 -2.99 -31.60 7.61
C LEU A 322 -1.70 -32.09 8.30
N PHE A 323 -0.70 -31.24 8.44
CA PHE A 323 0.65 -31.66 8.86
C PHE A 323 1.23 -30.87 10.04
N GLY A 324 0.57 -29.80 10.50
CA GLY A 324 1.10 -28.92 11.54
C GLY A 324 2.34 -28.12 11.11
N VAL A 325 2.52 -27.89 9.80
CA VAL A 325 3.69 -27.20 9.24
C VAL A 325 3.25 -26.11 8.26
N ARG A 326 3.74 -24.88 8.45
CA ARG A 326 3.57 -23.76 7.51
C ARG A 326 4.79 -23.69 6.57
N PRO A 327 4.70 -24.15 5.30
CA PRO A 327 5.81 -24.04 4.37
C PRO A 327 6.08 -22.58 3.98
N ASP A 328 7.35 -22.25 3.71
CA ASP A 328 7.70 -20.97 3.10
C ASP A 328 7.27 -20.98 1.63
N VAL A 329 6.45 -20.00 1.25
CA VAL A 329 5.99 -19.82 -0.13
C VAL A 329 7.14 -19.37 -1.04
N GLY A 330 8.13 -18.67 -0.49
CA GLY A 330 9.15 -17.99 -1.28
C GLY A 330 8.56 -16.83 -2.08
N ARG A 331 9.12 -16.55 -3.27
CA ARG A 331 8.64 -15.49 -4.17
C ARG A 331 8.13 -16.05 -5.47
N ALA A 332 7.07 -15.43 -5.99
CA ALA A 332 6.59 -15.71 -7.32
C ALA A 332 7.67 -15.35 -8.34
N THR A 333 7.86 -16.20 -9.34
CA THR A 333 8.74 -15.92 -10.48
C THR A 333 8.09 -15.01 -11.52
N ALA A 334 6.76 -14.92 -11.53
CA ALA A 334 5.98 -14.08 -12.44
C ALA A 334 4.71 -13.54 -11.76
N GLU A 335 4.20 -12.39 -12.19
CA GLU A 335 2.83 -11.96 -11.87
C GLU A 335 1.88 -12.65 -12.86
N PRO A 336 1.06 -13.61 -12.43
CA PRO A 336 0.18 -14.31 -13.36
C PRO A 336 -0.99 -13.38 -13.72
N THR A 337 -1.48 -13.51 -14.95
CA THR A 337 -2.67 -12.78 -15.41
C THR A 337 -3.92 -13.52 -14.95
N TYR A 338 -4.75 -12.86 -14.14
CA TYR A 338 -6.03 -13.43 -13.70
C TYR A 338 -7.19 -12.73 -14.35
N ASN A 339 -8.16 -13.53 -14.78
CA ASN A 339 -9.46 -13.02 -15.16
C ASN A 339 -10.31 -12.83 -13.90
N ARG A 340 -11.02 -11.71 -13.82
CA ARG A 340 -11.88 -11.38 -12.67
C ARG A 340 -12.99 -12.41 -12.47
N SER A 341 -13.45 -13.05 -13.55
CA SER A 341 -14.48 -14.10 -13.49
C SER A 341 -14.03 -15.33 -12.71
N GLN A 342 -12.72 -15.57 -12.59
CA GLN A 342 -12.18 -16.71 -11.86
C GLN A 342 -12.46 -16.65 -10.36
N TYR A 343 -12.72 -15.45 -9.81
CA TYR A 343 -12.94 -15.28 -8.36
C TYR A 343 -14.16 -16.04 -7.83
N ILE A 344 -15.16 -16.32 -8.67
CA ILE A 344 -16.40 -17.00 -8.25
C ILE A 344 -16.50 -18.44 -8.75
N CYS A 345 -15.53 -18.93 -9.52
CA CYS A 345 -15.59 -20.26 -10.14
C CYS A 345 -14.67 -21.25 -9.41
N ARG A 346 -15.25 -22.31 -8.82
CA ARG A 346 -14.50 -23.36 -8.10
C ARG A 346 -13.40 -23.99 -8.94
N ASN A 347 -13.72 -24.37 -10.17
CA ASN A 347 -12.76 -25.03 -11.07
C ASN A 347 -11.60 -24.09 -11.46
N ALA A 348 -11.86 -22.78 -11.55
CA ALA A 348 -10.81 -21.81 -11.77
C ALA A 348 -9.86 -21.73 -10.56
N TRP A 349 -10.38 -21.80 -9.33
CA TRP A 349 -9.55 -21.87 -8.13
C TRP A 349 -8.71 -23.14 -8.06
N LEU A 350 -9.27 -24.30 -8.41
CA LEU A 350 -8.51 -25.55 -8.50
C LEU A 350 -7.32 -25.41 -9.47
N ALA A 351 -7.56 -24.84 -10.66
CA ALA A 351 -6.50 -24.56 -11.64
C ALA A 351 -5.48 -23.54 -11.12
N ASN A 352 -5.92 -22.49 -10.42
CA ASN A 352 -5.05 -21.47 -9.85
C ASN A 352 -4.16 -22.03 -8.73
N ILE A 353 -4.67 -22.92 -7.89
CA ILE A 353 -3.90 -23.61 -6.84
C ILE A 353 -2.82 -24.50 -7.47
N ALA A 354 -3.18 -25.28 -8.50
CA ALA A 354 -2.23 -26.11 -9.23
C ALA A 354 -1.12 -25.26 -9.88
N GLN A 355 -1.51 -24.20 -10.62
CA GLN A 355 -0.58 -23.27 -11.24
C GLN A 355 0.31 -22.55 -10.21
N CYS A 356 -0.24 -22.22 -9.04
CA CYS A 356 0.51 -21.63 -7.94
C CYS A 356 1.65 -22.57 -7.52
N MET A 357 1.36 -23.84 -7.22
CA MET A 357 2.42 -24.80 -6.86
C MET A 357 3.51 -24.91 -7.94
N GLU A 358 3.17 -24.80 -9.23
CA GLU A 358 4.17 -24.78 -10.30
C GLU A 358 5.05 -23.52 -10.30
N GLN A 359 4.48 -22.36 -9.99
CA GLN A 359 5.18 -21.08 -9.97
C GLN A 359 6.08 -20.86 -8.74
N TYR A 360 5.85 -21.63 -7.67
CA TYR A 360 6.61 -21.59 -6.43
C TYR A 360 7.33 -22.93 -6.18
N PRO A 361 8.49 -23.20 -6.82
CA PRO A 361 9.18 -24.49 -6.73
C PRO A 361 9.56 -24.89 -5.30
N LEU A 362 9.88 -23.92 -4.43
CA LEU A 362 10.18 -24.17 -3.02
C LEU A 362 8.94 -24.66 -2.26
N LEU A 363 7.80 -24.01 -2.48
CA LEU A 363 6.52 -24.43 -1.91
C LEU A 363 6.18 -25.86 -2.37
N ARG A 364 6.22 -26.11 -3.68
CA ARG A 364 5.93 -27.44 -4.24
C ARG A 364 6.83 -28.53 -3.68
N THR A 365 8.15 -28.31 -3.70
CA THR A 365 9.11 -29.29 -3.16
C THR A 365 8.80 -29.60 -1.69
N ARG A 366 8.48 -28.57 -0.91
CA ARG A 366 8.14 -28.73 0.51
C ARG A 366 6.82 -29.48 0.72
N VAL A 367 5.79 -29.17 -0.07
CA VAL A 367 4.50 -29.89 -0.04
C VAL A 367 4.70 -31.35 -0.41
N ASP A 368 5.47 -31.64 -1.47
CA ASP A 368 5.77 -33.02 -1.90
C ASP A 368 6.51 -33.82 -0.82
N ASP A 369 7.45 -33.19 -0.11
CA ASP A 369 8.14 -33.80 1.04
C ASP A 369 7.18 -34.11 2.19
N LEU A 370 6.28 -33.18 2.53
CA LEU A 370 5.28 -33.36 3.58
C LEU A 370 4.29 -34.48 3.22
N CYS A 371 3.80 -34.50 1.98
CA CYS A 371 2.91 -35.55 1.49
C CYS A 371 3.59 -36.93 1.52
N ARG A 372 4.88 -37.03 1.15
CA ARG A 372 5.64 -38.29 1.23
C ARG A 372 5.80 -38.78 2.67
N GLN A 373 6.11 -37.87 3.60
CA GLN A 373 6.23 -38.20 5.02
C GLN A 373 4.90 -38.71 5.59
N GLU A 374 3.80 -38.01 5.29
CA GLU A 374 2.48 -38.37 5.80
C GLU A 374 1.94 -39.66 5.16
N ALA A 375 2.17 -39.88 3.86
CA ALA A 375 1.85 -41.13 3.19
C ALA A 375 2.52 -42.34 3.87
N GLY A 376 3.81 -42.19 4.25
CA GLY A 376 4.55 -43.21 4.98
C GLY A 376 3.99 -43.47 6.39
N LYS A 377 3.63 -42.42 7.14
CA LYS A 377 3.07 -42.52 8.50
C LYS A 377 1.67 -43.14 8.51
N SER A 378 0.81 -42.68 7.62
CA SER A 378 -0.62 -43.04 7.57
C SER A 378 -0.92 -44.25 6.68
N ARG A 379 0.09 -44.85 6.04
CA ARG A 379 -0.05 -45.97 5.09
C ARG A 379 -1.02 -45.66 3.93
N LEU A 380 -1.09 -44.39 3.54
CA LEU A 380 -1.89 -43.93 2.40
C LEU A 380 -0.99 -43.80 1.16
N SER A 381 -1.58 -43.85 -0.03
CA SER A 381 -0.83 -43.53 -1.25
C SER A 381 -0.46 -42.04 -1.28
N LEU A 382 0.68 -41.70 -1.88
CA LEU A 382 1.08 -40.30 -2.08
C LEU A 382 -0.01 -39.49 -2.80
N SER A 383 -0.64 -40.08 -3.82
CA SER A 383 -1.75 -39.48 -4.57
C SER A 383 -2.94 -39.14 -3.66
N THR A 384 -3.29 -40.03 -2.73
CA THR A 384 -4.37 -39.80 -1.77
C THR A 384 -4.07 -38.61 -0.86
N VAL A 385 -2.83 -38.51 -0.35
CA VAL A 385 -2.43 -37.40 0.52
C VAL A 385 -2.38 -36.08 -0.25
N SER A 386 -1.79 -36.07 -1.44
CA SER A 386 -1.77 -34.87 -2.30
C SER A 386 -3.18 -34.40 -2.69
N LYS A 387 -4.11 -35.34 -2.96
CA LYS A 387 -5.51 -35.02 -3.20
C LYS A 387 -6.15 -34.33 -1.99
N ARG A 388 -5.89 -34.81 -0.76
CA ARG A 388 -6.38 -34.16 0.46
C ARG A 388 -5.87 -32.73 0.62
N VAL A 389 -4.59 -32.47 0.30
CA VAL A 389 -4.04 -31.10 0.32
C VAL A 389 -4.79 -30.19 -0.65
N MET A 390 -5.06 -30.68 -1.87
CA MET A 390 -5.81 -29.92 -2.88
C MET A 390 -7.26 -29.66 -2.48
N GLU A 391 -7.94 -30.64 -1.90
CA GLU A 391 -9.31 -30.50 -1.40
C GLU A 391 -9.39 -29.48 -0.26
N MET A 392 -8.47 -29.55 0.70
CA MET A 392 -8.39 -28.61 1.82
C MET A 392 -8.05 -27.18 1.36
N ALA A 393 -7.12 -27.02 0.41
CA ALA A 393 -6.81 -25.73 -0.19
C ALA A 393 -8.01 -25.17 -0.97
N LEU A 394 -8.78 -26.03 -1.64
CA LEU A 394 -9.98 -25.61 -2.35
C LEU A 394 -11.07 -25.13 -1.39
N GLU A 395 -11.29 -25.85 -0.28
CA GLU A 395 -12.20 -25.43 0.81
C GLU A 395 -11.83 -24.04 1.35
N TYR A 396 -10.54 -23.77 1.59
CA TYR A 396 -10.07 -22.43 1.98
C TYR A 396 -10.49 -21.35 0.97
N THR A 397 -10.35 -21.64 -0.34
CA THR A 397 -10.79 -20.70 -1.38
C THR A 397 -12.32 -20.60 -1.49
N ASP A 398 -13.07 -21.61 -1.06
CA ASP A 398 -14.53 -21.54 -1.00
C ASP A 398 -15.00 -20.63 0.12
N ILE A 399 -14.37 -20.69 1.29
CA ILE A 399 -14.62 -19.73 2.38
C ILE A 399 -14.34 -18.30 1.89
N PHE A 400 -13.27 -18.10 1.13
CA PHE A 400 -13.01 -16.83 0.47
C PHE A 400 -14.14 -16.42 -0.49
N ARG A 401 -14.62 -17.33 -1.34
CA ARG A 401 -15.71 -17.06 -2.29
C ARG A 401 -17.00 -16.69 -1.55
N GLN A 402 -17.34 -17.44 -0.51
CA GLN A 402 -18.49 -17.15 0.34
C GLN A 402 -18.37 -15.76 0.94
N HIS A 403 -17.23 -15.45 1.55
CA HIS A 403 -16.96 -14.13 2.12
C HIS A 403 -17.06 -13.00 1.10
N LEU A 404 -16.54 -13.23 -0.11
CA LEU A 404 -16.65 -12.30 -1.23
C LEU A 404 -18.11 -12.08 -1.61
N LEU A 405 -18.95 -13.11 -1.66
CA LEU A 405 -20.36 -12.95 -2.03
C LEU A 405 -21.21 -12.31 -0.93
N GLU A 406 -20.91 -12.62 0.35
CA GLU A 406 -21.56 -12.05 1.53
C GLU A 406 -21.26 -10.55 1.67
N ASN A 407 -19.97 -10.19 1.64
CA ASN A 407 -19.55 -8.80 1.84
C ASN A 407 -19.99 -7.88 0.72
N LEU A 408 -20.09 -8.43 -0.48
CA LEU A 408 -20.36 -7.64 -1.66
C LEU A 408 -21.83 -7.57 -2.02
N HIS A 409 -22.72 -8.15 -1.21
CA HIS A 409 -24.16 -7.99 -1.39
C HIS A 409 -24.60 -6.51 -1.30
N SER A 410 -23.93 -5.71 -0.46
CA SER A 410 -24.21 -4.28 -0.28
C SER A 410 -23.45 -3.35 -1.25
N ILE A 411 -22.65 -3.91 -2.18
CA ILE A 411 -21.92 -3.10 -3.18
C ILE A 411 -22.87 -2.19 -3.96
N GLY A 412 -24.00 -2.74 -4.42
CA GLY A 412 -24.88 -2.04 -5.35
C GLY A 412 -25.44 -0.73 -4.81
N SER A 413 -25.64 -0.63 -3.48
CA SER A 413 -26.17 0.60 -2.87
C SER A 413 -25.08 1.63 -2.55
N ASN A 414 -23.82 1.21 -2.36
CA ASN A 414 -22.78 2.03 -1.71
C ASN A 414 -21.49 2.24 -2.55
N THR A 415 -21.42 1.74 -3.78
CA THR A 415 -20.23 1.84 -4.65
C THR A 415 -20.42 2.77 -5.85
N LEU A 416 -19.29 3.16 -6.47
CA LEU A 416 -19.14 3.97 -7.70
C LEU A 416 -20.22 3.69 -8.76
N GLY A 417 -21.38 4.35 -8.65
CA GLY A 417 -22.44 4.33 -9.66
C GLY A 417 -23.32 3.09 -9.65
N GLY A 418 -23.42 2.37 -8.52
CA GLY A 418 -24.28 1.19 -8.40
C GLY A 418 -23.81 -0.01 -9.24
N VAL A 419 -22.50 -0.10 -9.47
CA VAL A 419 -21.88 -1.22 -10.19
C VAL A 419 -22.18 -2.52 -9.45
N SER A 420 -22.90 -3.44 -10.06
CA SER A 420 -23.17 -4.74 -9.42
C SER A 420 -21.90 -5.57 -9.27
N LEU A 421 -21.91 -6.54 -8.35
CA LEU A 421 -20.80 -7.48 -8.19
C LEU A 421 -20.49 -8.22 -9.49
N ALA A 422 -21.54 -8.64 -10.21
CA ALA A 422 -21.42 -9.27 -11.52
C ALA A 422 -20.64 -8.39 -12.50
N THR A 423 -20.97 -7.10 -12.55
CA THR A 423 -20.28 -6.11 -13.40
C THR A 423 -18.82 -5.92 -12.96
N ALA A 424 -18.57 -5.81 -11.65
CA ALA A 424 -17.22 -5.61 -11.11
C ALA A 424 -16.28 -6.79 -11.39
N LEU A 425 -16.84 -8.01 -11.42
CA LEU A 425 -16.14 -9.26 -11.70
C LEU A 425 -16.21 -9.69 -13.17
N ASN A 426 -16.92 -8.96 -14.03
CA ASN A 426 -17.14 -9.31 -15.43
C ASN A 426 -17.75 -10.71 -15.62
N VAL A 427 -18.85 -10.97 -14.91
CA VAL A 427 -19.65 -12.20 -14.94
C VAL A 427 -21.14 -11.83 -15.02
N SER A 428 -22.01 -12.80 -15.26
CA SER A 428 -23.46 -12.58 -15.24
C SER A 428 -24.04 -12.68 -13.83
N GLU A 429 -25.18 -12.06 -13.58
CA GLU A 429 -25.93 -12.23 -12.32
C GLU A 429 -26.36 -13.69 -12.09
N GLN A 430 -26.55 -14.44 -13.17
CA GLN A 430 -26.83 -15.88 -13.11
C GLN A 430 -25.63 -16.65 -12.56
N GLN A 431 -24.40 -16.36 -13.02
CA GLN A 431 -23.18 -16.98 -12.49
C GLN A 431 -22.97 -16.64 -11.00
N ILE A 432 -23.35 -15.44 -10.56
CA ILE A 432 -23.32 -15.07 -9.14
C ILE A 432 -24.31 -15.90 -8.32
N ARG A 433 -25.53 -16.13 -8.82
CA ARG A 433 -26.53 -16.98 -8.15
C ARG A 433 -26.05 -18.43 -8.06
N GLU A 434 -25.59 -19.00 -9.18
CA GLU A 434 -25.04 -20.36 -9.21
C GLU A 434 -23.90 -20.56 -8.22
N ALA A 435 -23.00 -19.57 -8.11
CA ALA A 435 -21.92 -19.62 -7.12
C ALA A 435 -22.45 -19.58 -5.67
N ARG A 436 -23.52 -18.82 -5.38
CA ARG A 436 -24.16 -18.81 -4.05
C ARG A 436 -24.79 -20.15 -3.72
N ASP A 437 -25.55 -20.72 -4.66
CA ASP A 437 -26.22 -22.00 -4.49
C ASP A 437 -25.20 -23.12 -4.25
N GLU A 438 -24.09 -23.12 -5.01
CA GLU A 438 -22.96 -24.02 -4.82
C GLU A 438 -22.36 -23.89 -3.41
N LEU A 439 -22.04 -22.66 -2.96
CA LEU A 439 -21.40 -22.43 -1.66
C LEU A 439 -22.33 -22.74 -0.49
N GLN A 440 -23.64 -22.49 -0.65
CA GLN A 440 -24.64 -22.85 0.35
C GLN A 440 -24.73 -24.38 0.50
N ALA A 441 -24.66 -25.13 -0.60
CA ALA A 441 -24.69 -26.59 -0.57
C ALA A 441 -23.45 -27.22 0.11
N LEU A 442 -22.32 -26.51 0.14
CA LEU A 442 -21.09 -26.97 0.80
C LEU A 442 -21.13 -26.81 2.34
N ASN A 443 -22.07 -26.05 2.90
CA ASN A 443 -22.19 -25.77 4.34
C ASN A 443 -20.84 -25.39 4.99
N LEU A 444 -20.18 -24.39 4.40
CA LEU A 444 -18.84 -23.98 4.79
C LEU A 444 -18.84 -23.28 6.15
N HIS A 445 -17.78 -23.53 6.92
CA HIS A 445 -17.49 -22.82 8.16
C HIS A 445 -16.17 -22.07 8.02
N TYR A 446 -16.13 -20.83 8.53
CA TYR A 446 -14.87 -20.09 8.58
C TYR A 446 -13.86 -20.84 9.45
N TRP A 447 -12.62 -20.93 8.98
CA TRP A 447 -11.54 -21.52 9.78
C TRP A 447 -11.28 -20.69 11.04
N PRO A 448 -10.81 -21.30 12.15
CA PRO A 448 -10.65 -20.62 13.43
C PRO A 448 -9.83 -19.32 13.33
N TYR A 449 -8.77 -19.33 12.52
CA TYR A 449 -7.94 -18.15 12.31
C TYR A 449 -8.71 -16.97 11.70
N HIS A 450 -9.54 -17.21 10.68
CA HIS A 450 -10.35 -16.14 10.08
C HIS A 450 -11.44 -15.65 11.02
N GLN A 451 -12.01 -16.52 11.86
CA GLN A 451 -12.96 -16.12 12.89
C GLN A 451 -12.32 -15.14 13.88
N VAL A 452 -11.11 -15.45 14.38
CA VAL A 452 -10.36 -14.56 15.28
C VAL A 452 -10.08 -13.21 14.63
N VAL A 453 -9.62 -13.19 13.37
CA VAL A 453 -9.38 -11.93 12.63
C VAL A 453 -10.65 -11.12 12.46
N ARG A 454 -11.77 -11.79 12.14
CA ARG A 454 -13.09 -11.16 12.00
C ARG A 454 -13.58 -10.56 13.29
N GLU A 455 -13.53 -11.33 14.37
CA GLU A 455 -13.94 -10.87 15.70
C GLU A 455 -13.09 -9.68 16.14
N LEU A 456 -11.76 -9.81 16.03
CA LEU A 456 -10.81 -8.75 16.40
C LEU A 456 -11.08 -7.46 15.63
N LEU A 457 -11.24 -7.53 14.31
CA LEU A 457 -11.47 -6.34 13.49
C LEU A 457 -12.92 -5.86 13.52
N SER A 458 -13.89 -6.66 13.98
CA SER A 458 -15.27 -6.21 14.16
C SER A 458 -15.39 -5.14 15.25
N GLN A 459 -14.51 -5.20 16.26
CA GLN A 459 -14.43 -4.21 17.34
C GLN A 459 -13.97 -2.84 16.83
N PRO A 460 -14.39 -1.73 17.46
CA PRO A 460 -13.87 -0.42 17.13
C PRO A 460 -12.35 -0.36 17.34
N PRO A 461 -11.60 0.43 16.56
CA PRO A 461 -10.19 0.64 16.81
C PRO A 461 -10.00 1.27 18.20
N PRO A 462 -8.96 0.89 18.95
CA PRO A 462 -8.65 1.55 20.21
C PRO A 462 -8.37 3.05 19.94
N GLU A 463 -8.76 3.91 20.88
CA GLU A 463 -8.45 5.35 20.78
C GLU A 463 -6.94 5.60 20.71
N TYR A 464 -6.15 4.72 21.33
CA TYR A 464 -4.70 4.79 21.36
C TYR A 464 -4.07 3.44 21.70
N TYR A 465 -3.01 3.08 20.98
CA TYR A 465 -2.19 1.90 21.20
C TYR A 465 -0.71 2.28 21.09
N ALA A 466 -0.05 2.52 22.22
CA ALA A 466 1.30 3.08 22.29
C ALA A 466 2.35 2.38 21.39
N PRO A 467 2.38 1.03 21.27
CA PRO A 467 3.36 0.37 20.41
C PRO A 467 3.21 0.73 18.91
N SER A 468 2.00 0.98 18.43
CA SER A 468 1.75 1.43 17.05
C SER A 468 1.81 2.95 16.93
N ASP A 469 1.17 3.64 17.86
CA ASP A 469 0.86 5.06 17.70
C ASP A 469 1.99 5.97 18.20
N GLY A 470 2.97 5.42 18.92
CA GLY A 470 4.06 6.17 19.56
C GLY A 470 3.57 6.93 20.78
N ARG A 471 4.29 7.98 21.18
CA ARG A 471 3.95 8.74 22.40
C ARG A 471 2.69 9.59 22.22
N ARG A 472 1.94 9.83 23.30
CA ARG A 472 0.90 10.87 23.32
C ARG A 472 1.53 12.24 23.45
N LEU A 473 1.15 13.14 22.55
CA LEU A 473 1.61 14.53 22.49
C LEU A 473 0.42 15.46 22.77
N THR A 474 0.69 16.60 23.41
CA THR A 474 -0.35 17.62 23.69
C THR A 474 -0.17 18.78 22.72
N LEU A 475 -1.22 19.13 21.97
CA LEU A 475 -1.20 20.25 21.05
C LEU A 475 -1.37 21.60 21.78
N ALA A 476 -1.19 22.70 21.06
CA ALA A 476 -1.33 24.05 21.63
C ALA A 476 -2.76 24.33 22.14
N ASP A 477 -3.78 23.65 21.60
CA ASP A 477 -5.18 23.74 22.04
C ASP A 477 -5.54 22.72 23.16
N GLY A 478 -4.55 22.00 23.69
CA GLY A 478 -4.75 21.00 24.74
C GLY A 478 -5.24 19.64 24.24
N LYS A 479 -5.53 19.48 22.95
CA LYS A 479 -5.92 18.18 22.40
C LYS A 479 -4.74 17.21 22.44
N LYS A 480 -4.99 15.99 22.92
CA LYS A 480 -4.02 14.90 22.90
C LYS A 480 -4.12 14.16 21.56
N VAL A 481 -2.97 13.91 20.95
CA VAL A 481 -2.82 13.19 19.68
C VAL A 481 -1.64 12.24 19.78
N SER A 482 -1.58 11.22 18.94
CA SER A 482 -0.42 10.34 18.89
C SER A 482 0.71 10.91 18.03
N GLU A 483 1.94 10.46 18.27
CA GLU A 483 3.11 10.80 17.45
C GLU A 483 2.89 10.40 15.98
N LEU A 484 2.28 9.23 15.75
CA LEU A 484 1.90 8.77 14.42
C LEU A 484 0.87 9.69 13.75
N GLU A 485 -0.17 10.10 14.48
CA GLU A 485 -1.19 11.02 13.97
C GLU A 485 -0.61 12.39 13.61
N VAL A 486 0.29 12.93 14.44
CA VAL A 486 1.02 14.18 14.15
C VAL A 486 1.83 14.04 12.87
N MET A 487 2.61 12.97 12.74
CA MET A 487 3.42 12.69 11.56
C MET A 487 2.53 12.62 10.30
N LEU A 488 1.47 11.81 10.31
CA LEU A 488 0.59 11.65 9.15
C LEU A 488 -0.15 12.95 8.80
N SER A 489 -0.71 13.61 9.80
CA SER A 489 -1.52 14.82 9.60
C SER A 489 -0.67 16.00 9.11
N THR A 490 0.51 16.20 9.68
CA THR A 490 1.41 17.30 9.28
C THR A 490 1.94 17.16 7.86
N GLN A 491 2.05 15.92 7.37
CA GLN A 491 2.43 15.59 6.00
C GLN A 491 1.22 15.53 5.03
N GLY A 492 -0.01 15.70 5.54
CA GLY A 492 -1.24 15.69 4.73
C GLY A 492 -1.69 14.31 4.27
N LEU A 493 -1.27 13.25 4.97
CA LEU A 493 -1.56 11.86 4.64
C LEU A 493 -2.90 11.38 5.21
N ILE A 494 -3.49 12.11 6.17
CA ILE A 494 -4.85 11.92 6.70
C ILE A 494 -5.63 13.25 6.73
#